data_AF-A0A8T5K147-F1
#
_entry.id   AF-A0A8T5K147-F1
#
_cell.length_a   1.000
_cell.length_b   1.000
_cell.length_c   1.000
_cell.angle_alpha   90.00
_cell.angle_beta   90.00
_cell.angle_gamma   90.00
#
_symmetry.space_group_name_H-M   'P 1'
#
loop_
_entity.id
_entity.type
_entity.pdbx_description
1 polymer ?
#
loop_
_entity_poly.entity_id
_entity_poly.type
_entity_poly.pdbx_seq_one_letter_code
_entity_poly.pdbx_strand_id
1 'polypeptide(L)'
;MDVERIQKVNDLAVDLLKQGLARDREDAVAQAETIFKTNESEEYTNFREAASEIKQEKTAESVLDDETIKTILSKNTTFLVNTINEFKDKIESLEREITILKSNSVRQPRVQDLKMNPPIQEPASPSQESVQPVEQQAQQSSEPVKDHPRSGNYNDADVSIEKFFYMGNK
;
A
#
# COMPACT_ATOMS: atom_id res chain seq x y z
N MET A 1 -4.91 32.54 0.99
CA MET A 1 -4.58 31.16 0.57
C MET A 1 -3.91 30.52 1.75
N ASP A 2 -4.58 29.59 2.42
CA ASP A 2 -4.04 28.94 3.61
C ASP A 2 -2.93 27.97 3.23
N VAL A 3 -1.92 27.86 4.10
CA VAL A 3 -0.73 27.04 3.87
C VAL A 3 -1.11 25.57 3.69
N GLU A 4 -2.08 25.08 4.48
CA GLU A 4 -2.62 23.72 4.36
C GLU A 4 -3.30 23.46 3.01
N ARG A 5 -4.02 24.44 2.47
CA ARG A 5 -4.67 24.32 1.15
C ARG A 5 -3.63 24.21 0.05
N ILE A 6 -2.58 25.03 0.11
CA ILE A 6 -1.46 24.99 -0.83
C ILE A 6 -0.72 23.64 -0.73
N GLN A 7 -0.52 23.09 0.47
CA GLN A 7 0.07 21.75 0.65
C GLN A 7 -0.81 20.68 -0.01
N LYS A 8 -2.11 20.61 0.33
CA LYS A 8 -3.05 19.63 -0.23
C LYS A 8 -3.16 19.71 -1.76
N VAL A 9 -3.14 20.91 -2.34
CA VAL A 9 -3.12 21.10 -3.81
C VAL A 9 -1.81 20.61 -4.42
N ASN A 10 -0.65 20.85 -3.78
CA ASN A 10 0.64 20.34 -4.25
C ASN A 10 0.74 18.81 -4.16
N ASP A 11 0.26 18.21 -3.07
CA ASP A 11 0.26 16.75 -2.89
C ASP A 11 -0.65 16.08 -3.94
N LEU A 12 -1.85 16.61 -4.15
CA LEU A 12 -2.77 16.13 -5.18
C LEU A 12 -2.20 16.32 -6.60
N ALA A 13 -1.55 17.45 -6.89
CA ALA A 13 -0.90 17.69 -8.18
C ALA A 13 0.25 16.69 -8.44
N VAL A 14 1.02 16.35 -7.41
CA VAL A 14 2.07 15.32 -7.50
C VAL A 14 1.45 13.94 -7.78
N ASP A 15 0.31 13.60 -7.20
CA ASP A 15 -0.36 12.33 -7.45
C ASP A 15 -1.04 12.26 -8.83
N LEU A 16 -1.61 13.36 -9.33
CA LEU A 16 -2.12 13.48 -10.70
C LEU A 16 -1.03 13.26 -11.76
N LEU A 17 0.20 13.73 -11.49
CA LEU A 17 1.37 13.44 -12.33
C LEU A 17 1.81 11.98 -12.26
N LYS A 18 1.90 11.38 -11.06
CA LYS A 18 2.26 9.96 -10.89
C LYS A 18 1.29 9.02 -11.63
N GLN A 19 0.01 9.37 -11.64
CA GLN A 19 -1.03 8.60 -12.31
C GLN A 19 -1.15 8.90 -13.81
N GLY A 20 -0.46 9.92 -14.32
CA GLY A 20 -0.51 10.33 -15.73
C GLY A 20 -1.82 11.01 -16.16
N LEU A 21 -2.61 11.54 -15.22
CA LEU A 21 -3.84 12.29 -15.51
C LEU A 21 -3.53 13.71 -16.02
N ALA A 22 -2.43 14.30 -15.54
CA ALA A 22 -1.93 15.59 -16.00
C ALA A 22 -0.64 15.42 -16.81
N ARG A 23 -0.45 16.27 -17.83
CA ARG A 23 0.72 16.21 -18.72
C ARG A 23 1.94 16.90 -18.13
N ASP A 24 1.70 18.03 -17.48
CA ASP A 24 2.72 18.94 -16.96
C ASP A 24 2.36 19.37 -15.54
N ARG A 25 3.34 19.86 -14.78
CA ARG A 25 3.14 20.26 -13.37
C ARG A 25 2.13 21.40 -13.21
N GLU A 26 2.07 22.31 -14.17
CA GLU A 26 1.14 23.45 -14.15
C GLU A 26 -0.30 23.01 -14.44
N ASP A 27 -0.49 22.08 -15.39
CA ASP A 27 -1.75 21.38 -15.66
C ASP A 27 -2.23 20.60 -14.42
N ALA A 28 -1.33 19.87 -13.76
CA ALA A 28 -1.63 19.13 -12.53
C ALA A 28 -2.07 20.03 -11.37
N VAL A 29 -1.44 21.20 -11.19
CA VAL A 29 -1.84 22.19 -10.18
C VAL A 29 -3.19 22.82 -10.52
N ALA A 30 -3.45 23.13 -11.79
CA ALA A 30 -4.74 23.66 -12.23
C ALA A 30 -5.88 22.66 -11.99
N GLN A 31 -5.66 21.37 -12.30
CA GLN A 31 -6.63 20.30 -12.03
C GLN A 31 -6.82 20.04 -10.53
N ALA A 32 -5.76 20.07 -9.73
CA ALA A 32 -5.86 19.96 -8.27
C ALA A 32 -6.63 21.15 -7.67
N GLU A 33 -6.40 22.37 -8.16
CA GLU A 33 -7.14 23.56 -7.72
C GLU A 33 -8.63 23.51 -8.08
N THR A 34 -9.00 23.01 -9.27
CA THR A 34 -10.43 22.88 -9.62
C THR A 34 -11.12 21.88 -8.72
N ILE A 35 -10.56 20.67 -8.53
CA ILE A 35 -11.10 19.64 -7.62
C ILE A 35 -11.34 20.21 -6.22
N PHE A 36 -10.36 20.93 -5.64
CA PHE A 36 -10.52 21.53 -4.31
C PHE A 36 -11.57 22.65 -4.28
N LYS A 37 -11.75 23.43 -5.36
CA LYS A 37 -12.79 24.47 -5.43
C LYS A 37 -14.19 23.87 -5.57
N THR A 38 -14.37 22.78 -6.32
CA THR A 38 -15.67 22.10 -6.42
C THR A 38 -16.06 21.48 -5.08
N ASN A 39 -15.14 20.75 -4.44
CA ASN A 39 -15.39 20.11 -3.15
C ASN A 39 -15.76 21.12 -2.06
N GLU A 40 -15.03 22.24 -1.93
CA GLU A 40 -15.39 23.31 -0.98
C GLU A 40 -16.78 23.91 -1.27
N SER A 41 -17.14 24.08 -2.54
CA SER A 41 -18.45 24.63 -2.92
C SER A 41 -19.58 23.67 -2.58
N GLU A 42 -19.43 22.37 -2.87
CA GLU A 42 -20.43 21.33 -2.59
C GLU A 42 -20.60 21.10 -1.08
N GLU A 43 -19.51 21.11 -0.31
CA GLU A 43 -19.54 20.96 1.14
C GLU A 43 -20.28 22.15 1.81
N TYR A 44 -20.08 23.38 1.32
CA TYR A 44 -20.82 24.56 1.80
C TYR A 44 -22.30 24.58 1.39
N THR A 45 -22.68 24.11 0.20
CA THR A 45 -24.11 24.01 -0.17
C THR A 45 -24.81 22.96 0.66
N ASN A 46 -24.23 21.76 0.79
CA ASN A 46 -24.82 20.65 1.52
C ASN A 46 -24.96 20.98 3.02
N PHE A 47 -23.96 21.65 3.62
CA PHE A 47 -24.05 22.09 5.02
C PHE A 47 -25.09 23.20 5.22
N ARG A 48 -25.23 24.14 4.28
CA ARG A 48 -26.23 25.21 4.36
C ARG A 48 -27.65 24.70 4.20
N GLU A 49 -27.87 23.75 3.31
CA GLU A 49 -29.18 23.12 3.07
C GLU A 49 -29.62 22.35 4.32
N ALA A 50 -28.78 21.45 4.84
CA ALA A 50 -29.03 20.73 6.09
C ALA A 50 -29.22 21.67 7.30
N ALA A 51 -28.42 22.73 7.43
CA ALA A 51 -28.58 23.72 8.50
C ALA A 51 -29.84 24.59 8.36
N SER A 52 -30.45 24.65 7.17
CA SER A 52 -31.71 25.34 6.94
C SER A 52 -32.92 24.48 7.30
N GLU A 53 -32.91 23.17 6.99
CA GLU A 53 -33.93 22.22 7.45
C GLU A 53 -33.97 22.10 8.98
N ILE A 54 -32.80 21.94 9.62
CA ILE A 54 -32.69 21.79 11.09
C ILE A 54 -33.23 23.01 11.87
N LYS A 55 -33.36 24.18 11.24
CA LYS A 55 -33.92 25.38 11.88
C LYS A 55 -35.45 25.50 11.79
N GLN A 56 -36.14 24.72 10.95
CA GLN A 56 -37.61 24.77 10.89
C GLN A 56 -38.32 23.75 11.78
N GLU A 57 -37.66 22.68 12.26
CA GLU A 57 -38.33 21.62 13.05
C GLU A 57 -38.21 21.77 14.58
N LYS A 58 -37.43 22.74 15.10
CA LYS A 58 -37.04 22.80 16.52
C LYS A 58 -38.09 23.33 17.52
N THR A 59 -39.39 23.21 17.20
CA THR A 59 -40.51 23.56 18.11
C THR A 59 -41.61 22.51 18.19
N ALA A 60 -41.30 21.24 17.94
CA ALA A 60 -42.15 20.11 18.30
C ALA A 60 -41.37 19.12 19.18
N GLU A 61 -41.99 18.65 20.26
CA GLU A 61 -41.39 17.69 21.19
C GLU A 61 -41.19 16.34 20.50
N SER A 62 -39.94 16.02 20.16
CA SER A 62 -39.57 14.74 19.54
C SER A 62 -39.55 13.61 20.59
N VAL A 63 -40.74 13.20 21.01
CA VAL A 63 -40.94 11.83 21.50
C VAL A 63 -41.01 10.96 20.24
N LEU A 64 -39.88 10.35 19.87
CA LEU A 64 -39.84 9.37 18.79
C LEU A 64 -40.80 8.23 19.13
N ASP A 65 -41.87 8.09 18.35
CA ASP A 65 -42.88 7.06 18.54
C ASP A 65 -42.24 5.66 18.46
N ASP A 66 -42.69 4.74 19.31
CA ASP A 66 -42.14 3.38 19.43
C ASP A 66 -42.20 2.63 18.10
N GLU A 67 -43.21 2.91 17.25
CA GLU A 67 -43.30 2.36 15.90
C GLU A 67 -42.20 2.88 14.97
N THR A 68 -41.81 4.15 15.12
CA THR A 68 -40.70 4.75 14.36
C THR A 68 -39.37 4.12 14.77
N ILE A 69 -39.15 3.92 16.08
CA ILE A 69 -37.96 3.26 16.60
C ILE A 69 -37.88 1.81 16.12
N LYS A 70 -38.98 1.04 16.19
CA LYS A 70 -39.07 -0.32 15.63
C LYS A 70 -38.79 -0.36 14.13
N THR A 71 -39.26 0.63 13.38
CA THR A 71 -39.03 0.74 11.93
C THR A 71 -37.58 1.07 11.59
N ILE A 72 -36.90 1.91 12.38
CA ILE A 72 -35.47 2.19 12.22
C ILE A 72 -34.65 0.93 12.56
N LEU A 73 -34.97 0.24 13.65
CA LEU A 73 -34.29 -1.00 14.06
C LEU A 73 -34.48 -2.14 13.03
N SER A 74 -35.67 -2.32 12.47
CA SER A 74 -35.91 -3.35 11.45
C SER A 74 -35.19 -3.06 10.13
N LYS A 75 -35.15 -1.78 9.69
CA LYS A 75 -34.36 -1.33 8.54
C LYS A 75 -32.86 -1.55 8.76
N ASN A 76 -32.33 -1.15 9.91
CA ASN A 76 -30.93 -1.39 10.27
C ASN A 76 -30.59 -2.89 10.33
N THR A 77 -31.47 -3.71 10.89
CA THR A 77 -31.28 -5.18 10.94
C THR A 77 -31.24 -5.77 9.53
N THR A 78 -32.19 -5.40 8.67
CA THR A 78 -32.23 -5.84 7.26
C THR A 78 -30.98 -5.39 6.50
N PHE A 79 -30.54 -4.14 6.69
CA PHE A 79 -29.31 -3.63 6.09
C PHE A 79 -28.09 -4.45 6.52
N LEU A 80 -27.89 -4.67 7.83
CA LEU A 80 -26.78 -5.46 8.35
C LEU A 80 -26.81 -6.92 7.85
N VAL A 81 -27.98 -7.56 7.80
CA VAL A 81 -28.12 -8.91 7.24
C VAL A 81 -27.74 -8.96 5.75
N ASN A 82 -28.17 -7.96 4.96
CA ASN A 82 -27.80 -7.88 3.55
C ASN A 82 -26.28 -7.66 3.39
N THR A 83 -25.68 -6.74 4.15
CA THR A 83 -24.23 -6.50 4.16
C THR A 83 -23.45 -7.76 4.57
N ILE A 84 -23.92 -8.52 5.56
CA ILE A 84 -23.31 -9.80 5.96
C ILE A 84 -23.38 -10.83 4.83
N ASN A 85 -24.51 -10.93 4.12
CA ASN A 85 -24.65 -11.82 2.97
C ASN A 85 -23.72 -11.42 1.81
N GLU A 86 -23.62 -10.12 1.49
CA GLU A 86 -22.66 -9.63 0.49
C GLU A 86 -21.20 -9.94 0.87
N PHE A 87 -20.84 -9.82 2.16
CA PHE A 87 -19.51 -10.20 2.63
C PHE A 87 -19.28 -11.70 2.53
N LYS A 88 -20.27 -12.53 2.87
CA LYS A 88 -20.21 -13.99 2.71
C LYS A 88 -19.97 -14.38 1.25
N ASP A 89 -20.72 -13.80 0.31
CA ASP A 89 -20.58 -14.11 -1.12
C ASP A 89 -19.21 -13.67 -1.68
N LYS A 90 -18.68 -12.53 -1.22
CA LYS A 90 -17.32 -12.07 -1.55
C LYS A 90 -16.25 -13.02 -0.97
N ILE A 91 -16.40 -13.48 0.26
CA ILE A 91 -15.49 -14.46 0.89
C ILE A 91 -15.52 -15.78 0.10
N GLU A 92 -16.69 -16.31 -0.25
CA GLU A 92 -16.78 -17.53 -1.06
C GLU A 92 -16.13 -17.37 -2.44
N SER A 93 -16.24 -16.19 -3.09
CA SER A 93 -15.53 -15.93 -4.35
C SER A 93 -14.01 -15.99 -4.17
N LEU A 94 -13.49 -15.31 -3.15
CA LEU A 94 -12.05 -15.30 -2.84
C LEU A 94 -11.53 -16.70 -2.48
N GLU A 95 -12.29 -17.51 -1.74
CA GLU A 95 -11.93 -18.90 -1.43
C GLU A 95 -11.85 -19.77 -2.69
N ARG A 96 -12.77 -19.59 -3.65
CA ARG A 96 -12.74 -20.28 -4.95
C ARG A 96 -11.50 -19.84 -5.76
N GLU A 97 -11.22 -18.54 -5.83
CA GLU A 97 -10.04 -18.01 -6.52
C GLU A 97 -8.72 -18.51 -5.92
N ILE A 98 -8.59 -18.52 -4.60
CA ILE A 98 -7.44 -19.09 -3.87
C ILE A 98 -7.29 -20.58 -4.19
N THR A 99 -8.40 -21.33 -4.28
CA THR A 99 -8.39 -22.76 -4.62
C THR A 99 -7.93 -22.99 -6.06
N ILE A 100 -8.38 -22.16 -7.01
CA ILE A 100 -7.93 -22.18 -8.41
C ILE A 100 -6.44 -21.86 -8.50
N LEU A 101 -5.98 -20.78 -7.85
CA LEU A 101 -4.56 -20.40 -7.83
C LEU A 101 -3.66 -21.48 -7.23
N LYS A 102 -4.06 -22.09 -6.10
CA LYS A 102 -3.32 -23.20 -5.48
C LYS A 102 -3.25 -24.42 -6.40
N SER A 103 -4.36 -24.82 -7.03
CA SER A 103 -4.38 -25.97 -7.94
C SER A 103 -3.58 -25.75 -9.23
N ASN A 104 -3.52 -24.51 -9.74
CA ASN A 104 -2.70 -24.14 -10.89
C ASN A 104 -1.21 -24.03 -10.54
N SER A 105 -0.85 -23.47 -9.38
CA SER A 105 0.54 -23.30 -8.96
C SER A 105 1.26 -24.64 -8.73
N VAL A 106 0.55 -25.69 -8.32
CA VAL A 106 1.10 -27.06 -8.14
C VAL A 106 1.41 -27.73 -9.48
N ARG A 107 0.90 -27.22 -10.61
CA ARG A 107 1.04 -27.83 -11.95
C ARG A 107 2.18 -27.28 -12.80
N GLN A 108 3.05 -26.41 -12.29
CA GLN A 108 4.29 -26.10 -13.01
C GLN A 108 5.26 -27.29 -12.91
N PRO A 109 5.58 -27.99 -14.03
CA PRO A 109 6.65 -28.98 -14.01
C PRO A 109 7.95 -28.24 -13.72
N ARG A 110 8.67 -28.65 -12.68
CA ARG A 110 10.09 -28.28 -12.51
C ARG A 110 10.81 -28.74 -13.77
N VAL A 111 11.18 -27.80 -14.64
CA VAL A 111 12.01 -28.09 -15.81
C VAL A 111 13.30 -28.68 -15.26
N GLN A 112 13.62 -29.89 -15.72
CA GLN A 112 14.77 -30.62 -15.25
C GLN A 112 16.02 -29.95 -15.80
N ASP A 113 16.87 -29.38 -14.95
CA ASP A 113 18.19 -28.95 -15.36
C ASP A 113 19.01 -30.18 -15.78
N LEU A 114 19.11 -30.33 -17.10
CA LEU A 114 19.79 -31.42 -17.74
C LEU A 114 21.30 -31.23 -17.62
N LYS A 115 21.93 -32.24 -17.01
CA LYS A 115 23.37 -32.58 -17.08
C LYS A 115 24.08 -32.01 -18.33
N MET A 116 25.22 -31.35 -18.14
CA MET A 116 26.48 -31.74 -18.82
C MET A 116 27.68 -31.30 -17.98
N ASN A 117 28.56 -32.24 -17.66
CA ASN A 117 29.85 -32.02 -17.00
C ASN A 117 30.92 -32.72 -17.86
N PRO A 118 31.94 -32.04 -18.39
CA PRO A 118 33.13 -32.66 -18.93
C PRO A 118 34.30 -32.61 -17.91
N PRO A 119 35.06 -33.69 -17.71
CA PRO A 119 36.10 -33.75 -16.68
C PRO A 119 37.42 -33.13 -17.15
N ILE A 120 38.08 -32.36 -16.28
CA ILE A 120 39.48 -31.94 -16.47
C ILE A 120 40.30 -32.33 -15.23
N GLN A 121 41.47 -32.86 -15.52
CA GLN A 121 42.37 -33.67 -14.69
C GLN A 121 42.92 -32.97 -13.43
N GLU A 122 43.13 -33.76 -12.38
CA GLU A 122 44.05 -33.45 -11.27
C GLU A 122 45.52 -33.46 -11.74
N PRO A 123 46.45 -32.89 -10.94
CA PRO A 123 47.25 -33.83 -10.14
C PRO A 123 47.50 -33.43 -8.67
N ALA A 124 47.25 -34.40 -7.79
CA ALA A 124 47.82 -34.68 -6.47
C ALA A 124 48.78 -33.69 -5.76
N SER A 125 48.47 -33.39 -4.49
CA SER A 125 49.40 -33.45 -3.33
C SER A 125 48.62 -33.58 -2.00
N PRO A 126 49.20 -34.14 -0.90
CA PRO A 126 48.40 -34.89 0.08
C PRO A 126 48.28 -34.29 1.51
N SER A 127 47.21 -34.71 2.22
CA SER A 127 47.03 -34.86 3.68
C SER A 127 47.19 -33.61 4.59
N GLN A 128 46.26 -33.25 5.50
CA GLN A 128 45.69 -34.07 6.59
C GLN A 128 44.29 -33.62 7.10
N GLU A 129 43.74 -34.45 7.98
CA GLU A 129 42.37 -34.61 8.48
C GLU A 129 41.68 -33.44 9.23
N SER A 130 40.35 -33.33 9.02
CA SER A 130 39.29 -32.87 9.96
C SER A 130 39.33 -31.40 10.46
N VAL A 131 38.23 -30.65 10.56
CA VAL A 131 36.82 -31.00 10.82
C VAL A 131 35.87 -30.10 10.00
N GLN A 132 34.66 -30.55 9.70
CA GLN A 132 33.53 -29.79 9.12
C GLN A 132 32.31 -29.86 10.06
N PRO A 133 31.25 -29.05 9.87
CA PRO A 133 31.10 -27.82 9.06
C PRO A 133 30.75 -26.61 9.99
N VAL A 134 30.36 -25.40 9.56
CA VAL A 134 29.97 -24.84 8.25
C VAL A 134 30.58 -23.44 8.09
N GLU A 135 30.97 -23.08 6.87
CA GLU A 135 31.07 -21.69 6.39
C GLU A 135 30.27 -21.55 5.09
N GLN A 136 29.75 -20.35 4.82
CA GLN A 136 29.62 -19.74 3.49
C GLN A 136 29.14 -18.30 3.71
N GLN A 137 30.05 -17.34 3.97
CA GLN A 137 30.96 -16.71 3.00
C GLN A 137 30.24 -16.14 1.77
N ALA A 138 30.28 -14.81 1.66
CA ALA A 138 30.08 -14.12 0.40
C ALA A 138 31.25 -14.42 -0.54
N GLN A 139 30.96 -14.72 -1.80
CA GLN A 139 31.90 -14.50 -2.90
C GLN A 139 31.25 -13.61 -3.95
N GLN A 140 32.00 -12.59 -4.35
CA GLN A 140 31.54 -11.49 -5.18
C GLN A 140 31.43 -11.93 -6.64
N SER A 141 30.25 -11.77 -7.25
CA SER A 141 30.15 -11.60 -8.70
C SER A 141 30.54 -10.16 -9.04
N SER A 142 31.76 -9.96 -9.54
CA SER A 142 32.24 -8.65 -9.96
C SER A 142 31.63 -8.23 -11.30
N GLU A 143 30.39 -7.74 -11.28
CA GLU A 143 29.89 -6.85 -12.34
C GLU A 143 30.19 -5.39 -11.99
N PRO A 144 30.51 -4.52 -12.97
CA PRO A 144 30.72 -3.11 -12.71
C PRO A 144 29.38 -2.44 -12.37
N VAL A 145 29.13 -2.27 -11.07
CA VAL A 145 27.97 -1.55 -10.55
C VAL A 145 28.00 -0.13 -11.12
N LYS A 146 26.99 0.23 -11.91
CA LYS A 146 26.78 1.60 -12.37
C LYS A 146 26.53 2.48 -11.14
N ASP A 147 27.31 3.55 -10.98
CA ASP A 147 27.12 4.53 -9.92
C ASP A 147 25.71 5.13 -9.96
N HIS A 148 24.78 4.55 -9.20
CA HIS A 148 23.48 5.16 -8.99
C HIS A 148 23.66 6.28 -7.97
N PRO A 149 23.09 7.50 -8.16
CA PRO A 149 23.21 8.63 -7.23
C PRO A 149 22.53 8.42 -5.85
N ARG A 150 22.24 7.16 -5.51
CA ARG A 150 21.62 6.69 -4.27
C ARG A 150 22.36 5.50 -3.65
N SER A 151 23.30 4.89 -4.37
CA SER A 151 24.21 3.84 -3.89
C SER A 151 25.63 4.43 -3.80
N GLY A 152 25.92 5.15 -2.72
CA GLY A 152 27.32 5.42 -2.36
C GLY A 152 28.00 4.15 -1.86
N ASN A 153 29.33 4.08 -1.93
CA ASN A 153 30.13 3.02 -1.34
C ASN A 153 30.17 3.15 0.20
N TYR A 154 29.01 2.96 0.84
CA TYR A 154 28.89 2.88 2.30
C TYR A 154 29.42 1.51 2.77
N ASN A 155 30.26 1.53 3.79
CA ASN A 155 30.65 0.32 4.51
C ASN A 155 29.66 0.08 5.66
N ASP A 156 29.61 -1.13 6.22
CA ASP A 156 28.72 -1.44 7.36
C ASP A 156 28.95 -0.52 8.58
N ALA A 157 30.17 0.00 8.74
CA ALA A 157 30.51 1.00 9.75
C ALA A 157 29.79 2.36 9.57
N ASP A 158 29.47 2.73 8.33
CA ASP A 158 28.79 3.98 7.99
C ASP A 158 27.29 3.93 8.30
N VAL A 159 26.70 2.73 8.33
CA VAL A 159 25.27 2.46 8.60
C VAL A 159 25.06 1.88 10.01
N SER A 160 25.98 2.17 10.94
CA SER A 160 25.88 1.76 12.34
C SER A 160 24.72 2.49 13.05
N ILE A 161 23.74 1.71 13.54
CA ILE A 161 22.53 2.23 14.22
C ILE A 161 22.89 3.11 15.43
N GLU A 162 23.97 2.77 16.14
CA GLU A 162 24.48 3.50 17.30
C GLU A 162 24.83 4.96 16.98
N LYS A 163 25.27 5.26 15.75
CA LYS A 163 25.58 6.62 15.29
C LYS A 163 24.34 7.53 15.25
N PHE A 164 23.15 6.97 15.01
CA PHE A 164 21.89 7.72 15.03
C PHE A 164 21.44 8.06 16.46
N PHE A 165 21.66 7.16 17.43
CA PHE A 165 21.23 7.39 18.81
C PHE A 165 22.19 8.30 19.61
N TYR A 166 23.49 8.31 19.29
CA TYR A 166 24.49 9.09 20.06
C TYR A 166 24.80 10.50 19.53
N MET A 167 24.35 10.89 18.33
CA MET A 167 24.54 12.27 17.84
C MET A 167 23.52 13.29 18.39
N GLY A 168 22.57 12.87 19.23
CA GLY A 168 21.56 13.76 19.83
C GLY A 168 22.02 14.60 21.04
N ASN A 169 23.26 14.39 21.54
CA ASN A 169 23.78 15.08 22.72
C ASN A 169 25.00 15.98 22.38
N LYS A 170 24.77 17.09 21.67
CA LYS A 170 25.67 18.25 21.59
C LYS A 170 24.90 19.55 21.40
#